data_AF-A0A815VLW7-F1
#
_entry.id   AF-A0A815VLW7-F1
#
_cell.length_a   1.000
_cell.length_b   1.000
_cell.length_c   1.000
_cell.angle_alpha   90.00
_cell.angle_beta   90.00
_cell.angle_gamma   90.00
#
_symmetry.space_group_name_H-M   'P 1'
#
loop_
_entity.id
_entity.type
_entity.pdbx_description
1 polymer ?
#
loop_
_entity_poly.entity_id
_entity_poly.type
_entity_poly.pdbx_seq_one_letter_code
_entity_poly.pdbx_strand_id
1 'polypeptide(L)'
;MVKYHLDHNSFSLQVLLILFCMSSVLTFATTAPVSDDLSVVRENVRKIMLWPSPEQLSDVLAQAKANLSTLDFDTCQWPDLNYTTHGPENWDPVLHMFRIATMTAAYTVPGGLSSDMKLLLGIHCALKVWIEQDWQNPNWWWNYIQDPLIATGIMMMLGVERMTTYEIEAIVKMSHRANWWIKDWEATSNYSAVSQAFELMWNTVQIQNLTTIGIQTDWSYHFHGSQLLPAAYGDAWLTMGSV
;
A
#
# COMPACT_ATOMS: atom_id res chain seq x y z
N MET A 1 -84.05 38.86 -2.17
CA MET A 1 -84.20 37.43 -2.54
C MET A 1 -83.89 37.35 -4.04
N VAL A 2 -82.90 36.52 -4.44
CA VAL A 2 -82.48 36.23 -5.85
C VAL A 2 -81.73 37.40 -6.56
N LYS A 3 -80.65 37.30 -7.35
CA LYS A 3 -79.50 36.37 -7.61
C LYS A 3 -78.62 37.05 -8.71
N TYR A 4 -77.33 36.69 -8.79
CA TYR A 4 -76.33 36.89 -9.89
C TYR A 4 -75.61 38.27 -10.03
N HIS A 5 -74.26 38.34 -9.89
CA HIS A 5 -73.14 38.07 -10.85
C HIS A 5 -72.84 39.31 -11.73
N LEU A 6 -71.62 39.86 -11.87
CA LEU A 6 -70.35 39.26 -12.30
C LEU A 6 -69.13 40.15 -11.97
N ASP A 7 -67.99 39.46 -11.77
CA ASP A 7 -66.58 39.73 -12.10
C ASP A 7 -66.06 41.16 -12.36
N HIS A 8 -64.85 41.43 -11.85
CA HIS A 8 -63.66 41.42 -12.71
C HIS A 8 -62.34 41.33 -11.92
N ASN A 9 -61.60 40.26 -12.19
CA ASN A 9 -60.17 40.23 -12.54
C ASN A 9 -59.30 41.44 -12.13
N SER A 10 -58.36 41.23 -11.20
CA SER A 10 -56.99 41.80 -11.33
C SER A 10 -55.95 41.36 -10.28
N PHE A 11 -56.18 40.29 -9.50
CA PHE A 11 -55.23 39.95 -8.40
C PHE A 11 -54.66 38.53 -8.45
N SER A 12 -54.65 37.89 -9.62
CA SER A 12 -54.24 36.47 -9.76
C SER A 12 -52.95 36.22 -10.56
N LEU A 13 -52.13 37.23 -10.89
CA LEU A 13 -50.97 36.99 -11.78
C LEU A 13 -49.60 37.46 -11.27
N GLN A 14 -49.51 38.26 -10.21
CA GLN A 14 -48.21 38.77 -9.74
C GLN A 14 -47.58 37.97 -8.59
N VAL A 15 -48.34 37.10 -7.91
CA VAL A 15 -47.80 36.28 -6.80
C VAL A 15 -47.37 34.88 -7.25
N LEU A 16 -47.86 34.37 -8.40
CA LEU A 16 -47.44 33.07 -8.93
C LEU A 16 -46.12 33.10 -9.72
N LEU A 17 -45.62 34.27 -10.12
CA LEU A 17 -44.38 34.41 -10.91
C LEU A 17 -43.10 34.46 -10.06
N ILE A 18 -43.21 34.60 -8.73
CA ILE A 18 -42.05 34.59 -7.81
C ILE A 18 -41.77 33.17 -7.27
N LEU A 19 -42.73 32.24 -7.39
CA LEU A 19 -42.59 30.84 -6.95
C LEU A 19 -42.17 29.86 -8.06
N PHE A 20 -42.00 30.32 -9.30
CA PHE A 20 -41.61 29.46 -10.45
C PHE A 20 -40.19 29.74 -11.01
N CYS A 21 -39.38 30.54 -10.31
CA CYS A 21 -37.97 30.77 -10.63
C CYS A 21 -36.99 30.06 -9.67
N MET A 22 -37.46 29.04 -8.94
CA MET A 22 -36.67 28.22 -8.01
C MET A 22 -36.53 26.77 -8.47
N SER A 23 -36.73 26.50 -9.77
CA SER A 23 -36.67 25.15 -10.31
C SER A 23 -35.93 25.12 -11.64
N SER A 24 -34.59 25.22 -11.59
CA SER A 24 -33.67 24.58 -12.56
C SER A 24 -32.22 25.04 -12.36
N VAL A 25 -31.62 24.74 -11.21
CA VAL A 25 -30.16 24.56 -11.14
C VAL A 25 -29.88 23.37 -10.23
N LEU A 26 -30.20 22.17 -10.73
CA LEU A 26 -29.49 20.97 -10.30
C LEU A 26 -28.11 21.06 -10.95
N THR A 27 -27.22 21.86 -10.36
CA THR A 27 -25.79 21.69 -10.57
C THR A 27 -25.45 20.31 -10.02
N PHE A 28 -25.33 19.33 -10.91
CA PHE A 28 -24.43 18.22 -10.66
C PHE A 28 -23.04 18.84 -10.55
N ALA A 29 -22.68 19.27 -9.33
CA ALA A 29 -21.28 19.40 -8.98
C ALA A 29 -20.74 17.98 -9.10
N THR A 30 -20.19 17.64 -10.26
CA THR A 30 -19.20 16.59 -10.33
C THR A 30 -18.06 17.08 -9.45
N THR A 31 -18.08 16.70 -8.17
CA THR A 31 -16.89 16.76 -7.35
C THR A 31 -15.92 15.84 -8.07
N ALA A 32 -15.05 16.41 -8.92
CA ALA A 32 -13.85 15.72 -9.32
C ALA A 32 -13.24 15.21 -8.02
N PRO A 33 -12.93 13.90 -7.89
CA PRO A 33 -12.31 13.42 -6.68
C PRO A 33 -11.07 14.28 -6.47
N VAL A 34 -11.00 14.97 -5.34
CA VAL A 34 -9.78 15.64 -4.92
C VAL A 34 -8.79 14.49 -4.72
N SER A 35 -8.02 14.20 -5.76
CA SER A 35 -6.82 13.40 -5.63
C SER A 35 -5.90 14.23 -4.77
N ASP A 36 -5.87 13.93 -3.47
CA ASP A 36 -4.89 14.55 -2.60
C ASP A 36 -3.49 14.06 -2.99
N ASP A 37 -2.45 14.83 -2.70
CA ASP A 37 -1.09 14.48 -3.14
C ASP A 37 -0.67 13.09 -2.63
N LEU A 38 -1.22 12.64 -1.50
CA LEU A 38 -0.99 11.32 -0.94
C LEU A 38 -1.54 10.19 -1.83
N SER A 39 -2.69 10.40 -2.48
CA SER A 39 -3.25 9.45 -3.44
C SER A 39 -2.35 9.30 -4.67
N VAL A 40 -1.74 10.40 -5.14
CA VAL A 40 -0.77 10.40 -6.24
C VAL A 40 0.51 9.67 -5.84
N VAL A 41 1.05 9.98 -4.65
CA VAL A 41 2.24 9.29 -4.10
C VAL A 41 1.97 7.79 -3.97
N ARG A 42 0.83 7.39 -3.39
CA ARG A 42 0.44 5.98 -3.25
C ARG A 42 0.35 5.28 -4.61
N GLU A 43 -0.22 5.93 -5.61
CA GLU A 43 -0.31 5.37 -6.96
C GLU A 43 1.06 5.19 -7.60
N ASN A 44 1.96 6.16 -7.43
CA ASN A 44 3.33 6.05 -7.94
C ASN A 44 4.12 4.94 -7.22
N VAL A 45 3.98 4.81 -5.90
CA VAL A 45 4.60 3.70 -5.16
C VAL A 45 4.10 2.36 -5.68
N ARG A 46 2.79 2.21 -5.91
CA ARG A 46 2.24 0.98 -6.50
C ARG A 46 2.86 0.68 -7.86
N LYS A 47 2.89 1.65 -8.77
CA LYS A 47 3.43 1.48 -10.13
C LYS A 47 4.92 1.18 -10.18
N ILE A 48 5.71 1.84 -9.33
CA ILE A 48 7.17 1.78 -9.41
C ILE A 48 7.72 0.62 -8.58
N MET A 49 7.14 0.36 -7.40
CA MET A 49 7.75 -0.52 -6.40
C MET A 49 7.00 -1.85 -6.17
N LEU A 50 5.69 -1.90 -6.44
CA LEU A 50 4.85 -3.03 -5.98
C LEU A 50 4.22 -3.83 -7.12
N TRP A 51 3.81 -3.16 -8.20
CA TRP A 51 3.22 -3.81 -9.36
C TRP A 51 4.30 -4.27 -10.33
N PRO A 52 4.05 -5.39 -11.05
CA PRO A 52 4.95 -5.85 -12.09
C PRO A 52 5.02 -4.84 -13.23
N SER A 53 6.16 -4.85 -13.94
CA SER A 53 6.24 -4.17 -15.23
C SER A 53 5.31 -4.84 -16.26
N PRO A 54 4.97 -4.16 -17.36
CA PRO A 54 4.18 -4.76 -18.44
C PRO A 54 4.75 -6.08 -18.97
N GLU A 55 6.07 -6.20 -19.03
CA GLU A 55 6.79 -7.39 -19.50
C GLU A 55 6.67 -8.56 -18.52
N GLN A 56 6.56 -8.28 -17.22
CA GLN A 56 6.45 -9.28 -16.16
C GLN A 56 5.00 -9.70 -15.87
N LEU A 57 4.02 -8.95 -16.38
CA LEU A 57 2.61 -9.11 -16.01
C LEU A 57 2.12 -10.55 -16.23
N SER A 58 2.38 -11.15 -17.41
CA SER A 58 1.91 -12.51 -17.71
C SER A 58 2.40 -13.55 -16.69
N ASP A 59 3.67 -13.43 -16.30
CA ASP A 59 4.33 -14.37 -15.41
C ASP A 59 3.80 -14.21 -13.98
N VAL A 60 3.60 -12.97 -13.52
CA VAL A 60 2.99 -12.70 -12.22
C VAL A 60 1.55 -13.20 -12.16
N LEU A 61 0.75 -13.02 -13.22
CA LEU A 61 -0.61 -13.55 -13.26
C LEU A 61 -0.63 -15.10 -13.23
N ALA A 62 0.31 -15.74 -13.93
CA ALA A 62 0.44 -17.19 -13.91
C ALA A 62 0.88 -17.70 -12.53
N GLN A 63 1.87 -17.07 -11.91
CA GLN A 63 2.36 -17.43 -10.58
C GLN A 63 1.30 -17.22 -9.50
N ALA A 64 0.53 -16.13 -9.56
CA ALA A 64 -0.56 -15.89 -8.61
C ALA A 64 -1.64 -16.98 -8.70
N LYS A 65 -1.99 -17.43 -9.91
CA LYS A 65 -2.92 -18.56 -10.11
C LYS A 65 -2.34 -19.87 -9.59
N ALA A 66 -1.05 -20.12 -9.81
CA ALA A 66 -0.37 -21.30 -9.28
C ALA A 66 -0.38 -21.31 -7.75
N ASN A 67 0.02 -20.20 -7.11
CA ASN A 67 -0.02 -20.03 -5.66
C ASN A 67 -1.45 -20.22 -5.11
N LEU A 68 -2.46 -19.65 -5.75
CA LEU A 68 -3.85 -19.81 -5.34
C LEU A 68 -4.32 -21.28 -5.45
N SER A 69 -3.86 -22.00 -6.48
CA SER A 69 -4.28 -23.39 -6.73
C SER A 69 -3.73 -24.38 -5.70
N THR A 70 -2.61 -24.06 -5.06
CA THR A 70 -1.96 -24.90 -4.04
C THR A 70 -2.18 -24.40 -2.61
N LEU A 71 -2.88 -23.27 -2.43
CA LEU A 71 -3.28 -22.79 -1.11
C LEU A 71 -4.33 -23.73 -0.53
N ASP A 72 -4.07 -24.26 0.66
CA ASP A 72 -5.05 -24.99 1.44
C ASP A 72 -5.96 -23.99 2.18
N PHE A 73 -7.27 -24.00 1.88
CA PHE A 73 -8.23 -23.07 2.47
C PHE A 73 -8.70 -23.49 3.88
N ASP A 74 -8.43 -24.73 4.32
CA ASP A 74 -8.76 -25.18 5.67
C ASP A 74 -7.70 -24.68 6.67
N THR A 75 -6.43 -24.72 6.27
CA THR A 75 -5.29 -24.27 7.09
C THR A 75 -4.82 -22.86 6.75
N CYS A 76 -5.23 -22.30 5.61
CA CYS A 76 -4.74 -21.05 5.05
C CYS A 76 -3.21 -21.01 4.85
N GLN A 77 -2.60 -22.17 4.60
CA GLN A 77 -1.16 -22.34 4.42
C GLN A 77 -0.85 -23.05 3.10
N TRP A 78 0.42 -23.01 2.71
CA TRP A 78 0.91 -23.77 1.57
C TRP A 78 1.59 -25.05 2.06
N PRO A 79 1.05 -26.25 1.75
CA PRO A 79 1.58 -27.51 2.27
C PRO A 79 3.02 -27.84 1.84
N ASP A 80 3.52 -27.20 0.80
CA ASP A 80 4.88 -27.40 0.30
C ASP A 80 5.94 -26.57 1.05
N LEU A 81 5.53 -25.65 1.93
CA LEU A 81 6.45 -24.83 2.75
C LEU A 81 6.70 -25.48 4.12
N ASN A 82 7.96 -25.47 4.58
CA ASN A 82 8.29 -25.94 5.92
C ASN A 82 8.27 -24.80 6.96
N TYR A 83 7.14 -24.63 7.62
CA TYR A 83 6.93 -23.58 8.63
C TYR A 83 7.71 -23.76 9.95
N THR A 84 8.44 -24.87 10.11
CA THR A 84 9.27 -25.15 11.30
C THR A 84 10.74 -24.78 11.12
N THR A 85 11.11 -24.28 9.94
CA THR A 85 12.49 -23.80 9.71
C THR A 85 12.72 -22.49 10.46
N HIS A 86 13.89 -22.37 11.10
CA HIS A 86 14.27 -21.21 11.92
C HIS A 86 15.74 -20.81 11.71
N GLY A 87 16.35 -21.18 10.58
CA GLY A 87 17.73 -20.81 10.29
C GLY A 87 17.85 -19.36 9.82
N PRO A 88 18.97 -18.66 10.07
CA PRO A 88 19.16 -17.28 9.60
C PRO A 88 19.11 -17.15 8.07
N GLU A 89 19.57 -18.18 7.36
CA GLU A 89 19.54 -18.26 5.88
C GLU A 89 18.53 -19.32 5.37
N ASN A 90 18.05 -20.20 6.26
CA ASN A 90 17.12 -21.28 5.94
C ASN A 90 15.79 -21.05 6.67
N TRP A 91 14.92 -20.24 6.06
CA TRP A 91 13.65 -19.81 6.63
C TRP A 91 12.57 -19.76 5.56
N ASP A 92 11.94 -20.91 5.33
CA ASP A 92 10.85 -21.07 4.36
C ASP A 92 9.59 -20.24 4.66
N PRO A 93 9.21 -19.92 5.92
CA PRO A 93 8.04 -19.09 6.20
C PRO A 93 7.99 -17.80 5.36
N VAL A 94 9.11 -17.15 5.06
CA VAL A 94 9.10 -15.92 4.25
C VAL A 94 8.49 -16.11 2.86
N LEU A 95 8.60 -17.31 2.29
CA LEU A 95 8.00 -17.64 1.00
C LEU A 95 6.47 -17.51 1.04
N HIS A 96 5.85 -17.70 2.21
CA HIS A 96 4.42 -17.44 2.42
C HIS A 96 4.09 -15.96 2.15
N MET A 97 4.87 -15.03 2.69
CA MET A 97 4.70 -13.59 2.45
C MET A 97 4.94 -13.21 0.99
N PHE A 98 5.95 -13.79 0.34
CA PHE A 98 6.19 -13.55 -1.09
C PHE A 98 5.05 -14.05 -1.97
N ARG A 99 4.43 -15.19 -1.63
CA ARG A 99 3.25 -15.70 -2.34
C ARG A 99 2.05 -14.78 -2.17
N ILE A 100 1.79 -14.30 -0.96
CA ILE A 100 0.73 -13.30 -0.69
C ILE A 100 0.99 -12.05 -1.53
N ALA A 101 2.19 -11.47 -1.47
CA ALA A 101 2.54 -10.27 -2.22
C ALA A 101 2.36 -10.44 -3.73
N THR A 102 2.77 -11.59 -4.29
CA THR A 102 2.56 -11.93 -5.71
C THR A 102 1.08 -12.00 -6.06
N MET A 103 0.28 -12.67 -5.24
CA MET A 103 -1.18 -12.76 -5.41
C MET A 103 -1.84 -11.38 -5.33
N THR A 104 -1.43 -10.54 -4.37
CA THR A 104 -1.93 -9.18 -4.21
C THR A 104 -1.56 -8.29 -5.39
N ALA A 105 -0.33 -8.37 -5.90
CA ALA A 105 0.09 -7.63 -7.07
C ALA A 105 -0.75 -8.02 -8.29
N ALA A 106 -0.92 -9.32 -8.54
CA ALA A 106 -1.76 -9.83 -9.63
C ALA A 106 -3.23 -9.42 -9.51
N TYR A 107 -3.77 -9.36 -8.29
CA TYR A 107 -5.16 -8.93 -8.05
C TYR A 107 -5.36 -7.43 -8.30
N THR A 108 -4.38 -6.60 -7.94
CA THR A 108 -4.54 -5.14 -7.88
C THR A 108 -3.98 -4.38 -9.07
N VAL A 109 -3.04 -4.98 -9.82
CA VAL A 109 -2.44 -4.34 -11.00
C VAL A 109 -3.48 -4.08 -12.10
N PRO A 110 -3.44 -2.93 -12.79
CA PRO A 110 -4.30 -2.67 -13.94
C PRO A 110 -4.17 -3.77 -15.02
N GLY A 111 -5.30 -4.31 -15.47
CA GLY A 111 -5.34 -5.45 -16.39
C GLY A 111 -5.08 -6.82 -15.74
N GLY A 112 -4.97 -6.86 -14.41
CA GLY A 112 -4.82 -8.07 -13.62
C GLY A 112 -6.12 -8.82 -13.33
N LEU A 113 -6.19 -9.45 -12.17
CA LEU A 113 -7.23 -10.41 -11.77
C LEU A 113 -8.24 -9.81 -10.77
N SER A 114 -8.54 -8.52 -10.86
CA SER A 114 -9.35 -7.80 -9.86
C SER A 114 -10.78 -8.33 -9.68
N SER A 115 -11.30 -9.09 -10.65
CA SER A 115 -12.62 -9.74 -10.56
C SER A 115 -12.58 -11.14 -9.95
N ASP A 116 -11.39 -11.70 -9.68
CA ASP A 116 -11.24 -13.03 -9.09
C ASP A 116 -11.42 -12.97 -7.58
N MET A 117 -12.65 -13.19 -7.12
CA MET A 117 -12.97 -13.17 -5.69
C MET A 117 -12.32 -14.32 -4.92
N LYS A 118 -12.01 -15.45 -5.57
CA LYS A 118 -11.32 -16.57 -4.91
C LYS A 118 -9.87 -16.18 -4.62
N LEU A 119 -9.23 -15.44 -5.53
CA LEU A 119 -7.90 -14.87 -5.30
C LEU A 119 -7.90 -13.92 -4.10
N LEU A 120 -8.87 -12.99 -4.04
CA LEU A 120 -8.98 -12.07 -2.90
C LEU A 120 -9.19 -12.81 -1.58
N LEU A 121 -10.10 -13.79 -1.53
CA LEU A 121 -10.31 -14.63 -0.34
C LEU A 121 -9.05 -15.39 0.07
N GLY A 122 -8.28 -15.91 -0.90
CA GLY A 122 -7.01 -16.59 -0.65
C GLY A 122 -5.96 -15.66 -0.05
N ILE A 123 -5.88 -14.41 -0.53
CA ILE A 123 -5.00 -13.37 0.03
C ILE A 123 -5.32 -13.14 1.51
N HIS A 124 -6.58 -12.90 1.87
CA HIS A 124 -7.00 -12.69 3.26
C HIS A 124 -6.79 -13.90 4.15
N CYS A 125 -7.09 -15.11 3.63
CA CYS A 125 -6.88 -16.38 4.33
C CYS A 125 -5.41 -16.55 4.72
N ALA A 126 -4.48 -16.43 3.77
CA ALA A 126 -3.06 -16.54 4.03
C ALA A 126 -2.52 -15.41 4.93
N LEU A 127 -2.92 -14.16 4.66
CA LEU A 127 -2.49 -13.00 5.46
C LEU A 127 -2.87 -13.13 6.93
N LYS A 128 -4.07 -13.63 7.22
CA LYS A 128 -4.53 -13.91 8.59
C LYS A 128 -3.56 -14.84 9.31
N VAL A 129 -3.15 -15.95 8.68
CA VAL A 129 -2.23 -16.90 9.31
C VAL A 129 -0.88 -16.27 9.58
N TRP A 130 -0.32 -15.50 8.64
CA TRP A 130 0.93 -14.78 8.89
C TRP A 130 0.85 -13.87 10.11
N ILE A 131 -0.24 -13.10 10.22
CA ILE A 131 -0.47 -12.19 11.35
C ILE A 131 -0.61 -12.96 12.67
N GLU A 132 -1.35 -14.08 12.68
CA GLU A 132 -1.61 -14.84 13.90
C GLU A 132 -0.38 -15.62 14.38
N GLN A 133 0.39 -16.18 13.46
CA GLN A 133 1.58 -16.97 13.80
C GLN A 133 2.79 -16.09 14.12
N ASP A 134 2.88 -14.91 13.50
CA ASP A 134 3.96 -13.95 13.66
C ASP A 134 5.35 -14.62 13.62
N TRP A 135 5.58 -15.43 12.58
CA TRP A 135 6.87 -16.12 12.42
C TRP A 135 8.01 -15.10 12.37
N GLN A 136 9.09 -15.38 13.09
CA GLN A 136 10.28 -14.52 13.13
C GLN A 136 11.53 -15.33 12.81
N ASN A 137 12.50 -14.63 12.23
CA ASN A 137 13.81 -15.15 11.90
C ASN A 137 14.85 -14.71 12.97
N PRO A 138 15.85 -15.55 13.32
CA PRO A 138 16.94 -15.11 14.19
C PRO A 138 17.78 -13.95 13.62
N ASN A 139 17.86 -13.84 12.29
CA ASN A 139 18.42 -12.67 11.63
C ASN A 139 17.39 -11.53 11.65
N TRP A 140 17.71 -10.52 12.46
CA TRP A 140 16.88 -9.34 12.71
C TRP A 140 16.42 -8.63 11.43
N TRP A 141 17.24 -8.65 10.37
CA TRP A 141 16.96 -7.95 9.12
C TRP A 141 15.58 -8.33 8.54
N TRP A 142 15.20 -9.62 8.60
CA TRP A 142 13.89 -10.07 8.14
C TRP A 142 12.75 -9.42 8.92
N ASN A 143 12.82 -9.48 10.26
CA ASN A 143 11.73 -9.07 11.14
C ASN A 143 11.51 -7.55 11.17
N TYR A 144 12.59 -6.79 10.99
CA TYR A 144 12.61 -5.34 11.20
C TYR A 144 12.70 -4.53 9.90
N ILE A 145 13.01 -5.17 8.77
CA ILE A 145 13.08 -4.52 7.45
C ILE A 145 12.14 -5.22 6.46
N GLN A 146 12.40 -6.49 6.16
CA GLN A 146 11.70 -7.17 5.06
C GLN A 146 10.21 -7.43 5.34
N ASP A 147 9.87 -7.97 6.50
CA ASP A 147 8.48 -8.29 6.83
C ASP A 147 7.60 -7.03 6.89
N PRO A 148 8.02 -5.93 7.57
CA PRO A 148 7.33 -4.65 7.49
C PRO A 148 7.14 -4.16 6.05
N LEU A 149 8.16 -4.27 5.20
CA LEU A 149 8.11 -3.81 3.81
C LEU A 149 7.08 -4.60 3.00
N ILE A 150 7.06 -5.93 3.11
CA ILE A 150 6.09 -6.77 2.38
C ILE A 150 4.68 -6.52 2.90
N ALA A 151 4.48 -6.52 4.23
CA ALA A 151 3.16 -6.34 4.84
C ALA A 151 2.55 -4.98 4.49
N THR A 152 3.32 -3.91 4.60
CA THR A 152 2.87 -2.56 4.21
C THR A 152 2.67 -2.45 2.71
N GLY A 153 3.48 -3.11 1.87
CA GLY A 153 3.27 -3.21 0.43
C GLY A 153 1.94 -3.89 0.06
N ILE A 154 1.59 -5.00 0.72
CA ILE A 154 0.29 -5.67 0.58
C ILE A 154 -0.84 -4.70 0.94
N MET A 155 -0.73 -4.00 2.06
CA MET A 155 -1.72 -3.01 2.48
C MET A 155 -1.85 -1.85 1.50
N MET A 156 -0.74 -1.33 0.96
CA MET A 156 -0.74 -0.25 -0.03
C MET A 156 -1.41 -0.67 -1.34
N MET A 157 -1.18 -1.90 -1.79
CA MET A 157 -1.80 -2.48 -2.98
C MET A 157 -3.31 -2.69 -2.80
N LEU A 158 -3.72 -3.42 -1.76
CA LEU A 158 -5.15 -3.71 -1.50
C LEU A 158 -5.95 -2.45 -1.19
N GLY A 159 -5.34 -1.56 -0.41
CA GLY A 159 -6.02 -0.45 0.22
C GLY A 159 -6.86 -0.84 1.41
N VAL A 160 -6.99 0.10 2.34
CA VAL A 160 -7.80 -0.06 3.55
C VAL A 160 -9.26 -0.40 3.23
N GLU A 161 -9.74 -0.01 2.04
CA GLU A 161 -11.09 -0.30 1.57
C GLU A 161 -11.35 -1.78 1.22
N ARG A 162 -10.30 -2.57 1.00
CA ARG A 162 -10.39 -4.02 0.73
C ARG A 162 -9.85 -4.87 1.87
N MET A 163 -9.53 -4.28 3.01
CA MET A 163 -8.97 -5.00 4.16
C MET A 163 -9.90 -4.90 5.36
N THR A 164 -9.81 -5.89 6.23
CA THR A 164 -10.49 -5.85 7.53
C THR A 164 -9.74 -4.91 8.48
N THR A 165 -10.44 -4.34 9.45
CA THR A 165 -9.82 -3.52 10.51
C THR A 165 -8.74 -4.30 11.26
N TYR A 166 -8.94 -5.59 11.50
CA TYR A 166 -7.96 -6.48 12.13
C TYR A 166 -6.65 -6.55 11.35
N GLU A 167 -6.71 -6.75 10.04
CA GLU A 167 -5.51 -6.81 9.19
C GLU A 167 -4.78 -5.46 9.16
N ILE A 168 -5.53 -4.36 9.05
CA ILE A 168 -4.97 -3.01 9.05
C ILE A 168 -4.21 -2.74 10.36
N GLU A 169 -4.85 -2.98 11.50
CA GLU A 169 -4.24 -2.77 12.82
C GLU A 169 -2.99 -3.65 13.02
N ALA A 170 -3.06 -4.91 12.59
CA ALA A 170 -1.94 -5.84 12.69
C ALA A 170 -0.75 -5.42 11.81
N ILE A 171 -1.00 -5.00 10.57
CA ILE A 171 0.06 -4.53 9.66
C ILE A 171 0.66 -3.22 10.14
N VAL A 172 -0.16 -2.28 10.62
CA VAL A 172 0.34 -1.04 11.26
C VAL A 172 1.22 -1.38 12.45
N LYS A 173 0.78 -2.29 13.33
CA LYS A 173 1.59 -2.78 14.45
C LYS A 173 2.92 -3.41 13.99
N MET A 174 2.89 -4.23 12.94
CA MET A 174 4.08 -4.84 12.35
C MET A 174 5.02 -3.78 11.74
N SER A 175 4.46 -2.75 11.11
CA SER A 175 5.23 -1.67 10.49
C SER A 175 6.10 -0.90 11.52
N HIS A 176 5.64 -0.78 12.76
CA HIS A 176 6.42 -0.16 13.83
C HIS A 176 7.68 -0.94 14.23
N ARG A 177 7.84 -2.20 13.78
CA ARG A 177 9.13 -2.90 13.90
C ARG A 177 10.24 -2.14 13.15
N ALA A 178 9.90 -1.47 12.05
CA ALA A 178 10.85 -0.64 11.30
C ALA A 178 11.39 0.57 12.09
N ASN A 179 10.84 0.88 13.27
CA ASN A 179 11.30 1.97 14.14
C ASN A 179 12.72 1.74 14.73
N TRP A 180 13.37 0.61 14.44
CA TRP A 180 14.79 0.40 14.76
C TRP A 180 15.71 1.45 14.11
N TRP A 181 15.32 1.96 12.93
CA TRP A 181 16.06 2.97 12.18
C TRP A 181 15.45 4.38 12.31
N ILE A 182 14.11 4.46 12.34
CA ILE A 182 13.38 5.72 12.45
C ILE A 182 12.63 5.77 13.79
N LYS A 183 13.24 6.42 14.78
CA LYS A 183 12.56 6.65 16.07
C LYS A 183 11.33 7.52 15.84
N ASP A 184 10.22 7.14 16.48
CA ASP A 184 8.93 7.86 16.46
C ASP A 184 8.20 7.90 15.10
N TRP A 185 8.51 6.98 14.16
CA TRP A 185 7.72 6.81 12.94
C TRP A 185 6.35 6.19 13.22
N GLU A 186 5.31 6.79 12.62
CA GLU A 186 3.96 6.26 12.56
C GLU A 186 3.52 6.06 11.09
N ALA A 187 3.23 4.82 10.69
CA ALA A 187 2.66 4.50 9.38
C ALA A 187 1.19 4.96 9.30
N THR A 188 0.97 6.26 9.17
CA THR A 188 -0.35 6.88 9.11
C THR A 188 -0.56 7.58 7.78
N SER A 189 -1.81 7.79 7.40
CA SER A 189 -2.19 8.63 6.25
C SER A 189 -2.04 10.12 6.53
N ASN A 190 -1.13 10.52 7.43
CA ASN A 190 -0.93 11.91 7.81
C ASN A 190 0.30 12.46 7.08
N TYR A 191 0.16 13.67 6.53
CA TYR A 191 1.23 14.42 5.88
C TYR A 191 2.49 14.56 6.74
N SER A 192 2.34 14.61 8.08
CA SER A 192 3.48 14.70 9.00
C SER A 192 4.42 13.49 8.90
N ALA A 193 3.87 12.27 8.87
CA ALA A 193 4.68 11.06 8.72
C ALA A 193 5.37 11.08 7.35
N VAL A 194 4.60 11.27 6.27
CA VAL A 194 5.17 11.28 4.91
C VAL A 194 6.30 12.32 4.75
N SER A 195 6.13 13.53 5.30
CA SER A 195 7.18 14.57 5.30
C SER A 195 8.45 14.12 6.02
N GLN A 196 8.30 13.52 7.21
CA GLN A 196 9.44 13.01 7.98
C GLN A 196 10.19 11.91 7.23
N ALA A 197 9.49 11.00 6.53
CA ALA A 197 10.14 9.98 5.71
C ALA A 197 10.98 10.59 4.59
N PHE A 198 10.41 11.57 3.86
CA PHE A 198 11.15 12.24 2.80
C PHE A 198 12.38 12.99 3.34
N GLU A 199 12.27 13.68 4.47
CA GLU A 199 13.40 14.34 5.12
C GLU A 199 14.49 13.34 5.52
N LEU A 200 14.11 12.21 6.12
CA LEU A 200 15.06 11.16 6.51
C LEU A 200 15.78 10.56 5.31
N MET A 201 15.06 10.24 4.23
CA MET A 201 15.66 9.76 2.98
C MET A 201 16.64 10.80 2.42
N TRP A 202 16.24 12.07 2.35
CA TRP A 202 17.09 13.14 1.81
C TRP A 202 18.35 13.38 2.63
N ASN A 203 18.26 13.24 3.96
CA ASN A 203 19.41 13.33 4.86
C ASN A 203 20.44 12.21 4.66
N THR A 204 20.10 11.11 3.97
CA THR A 204 21.08 10.08 3.60
C THR A 204 21.90 10.46 2.36
N VAL A 205 21.41 11.40 1.53
CA VAL A 205 22.08 11.87 0.30
C VAL A 205 23.09 12.96 0.68
N GLN A 206 24.13 12.58 1.40
CA GLN A 206 25.17 13.50 1.89
C GLN A 206 26.55 12.94 1.58
N ILE A 207 27.45 13.81 1.09
CA ILE A 207 28.86 13.46 0.89
C ILE A 207 29.54 13.42 2.26
N GLN A 208 30.11 12.28 2.58
CA GLN A 208 30.79 11.95 3.82
C GLN A 208 32.30 12.11 3.69
N ASN A 209 32.97 12.29 4.83
CA ASN A 209 34.42 12.18 4.92
C ASN A 209 34.78 10.70 5.13
N LEU A 210 35.86 10.21 4.49
CA LEU A 210 36.26 8.81 4.22
C LEU A 210 36.18 7.77 5.38
N THR A 211 35.75 8.18 6.57
CA THR A 211 35.64 7.43 7.81
C THR A 211 34.20 7.06 8.20
N THR A 212 33.16 7.56 7.52
CA THR A 212 31.75 7.26 7.84
C THR A 212 31.04 6.53 6.71
N ILE A 213 29.94 5.84 7.03
CA ILE A 213 29.08 5.12 6.08
C ILE A 213 28.40 6.13 5.14
N GLY A 214 28.28 5.78 3.85
CA GLY A 214 27.56 6.57 2.84
C GLY A 214 28.39 6.88 1.59
N ILE A 215 27.97 7.90 0.85
CA ILE A 215 28.70 8.42 -0.33
C ILE A 215 29.92 9.19 0.15
N GLN A 216 31.10 8.88 -0.37
CA GLN A 216 32.35 9.52 0.02
C GLN A 216 32.74 10.68 -0.92
N THR A 217 33.71 11.50 -0.53
CA THR A 217 34.25 12.60 -1.36
C THR A 217 34.89 12.16 -2.67
N ASP A 218 35.30 10.90 -2.78
CA ASP A 218 35.82 10.27 -4.00
C ASP A 218 34.74 9.52 -4.79
N TRP A 219 33.47 9.69 -4.43
CA TRP A 219 32.30 9.04 -5.03
C TRP A 219 32.20 7.54 -4.84
N SER A 220 33.01 6.95 -3.96
CA SER A 220 32.80 5.59 -3.48
C SER A 220 31.58 5.52 -2.54
N TYR A 221 31.00 4.33 -2.39
CA TYR A 221 29.97 4.06 -1.38
C TYR A 221 30.49 3.07 -0.35
N HIS A 222 30.49 3.48 0.91
CA HIS A 222 30.94 2.66 2.04
C HIS A 222 29.77 2.25 2.93
N PHE A 223 29.77 0.99 3.37
CA PHE A 223 28.80 0.48 4.34
C PHE A 223 29.49 -0.52 5.30
N HIS A 224 28.91 -0.79 6.46
CA HIS A 224 29.57 -1.60 7.53
C HIS A 224 30.98 -1.10 7.91
N GLY A 225 31.12 0.21 8.08
CA GLY A 225 32.41 0.89 8.27
C GLY A 225 32.91 1.49 6.98
N SER A 226 34.22 1.37 6.71
CA SER A 226 34.87 1.87 5.48
C SER A 226 34.98 0.82 4.37
N GLN A 227 34.09 -0.18 4.35
CA GLN A 227 34.10 -1.23 3.34
C GLN A 227 33.43 -0.75 2.05
N LEU A 228 34.12 -0.88 0.92
CA LEU A 228 33.62 -0.53 -0.40
C LEU A 228 32.49 -1.49 -0.82
N LEU A 229 31.25 -0.99 -0.86
CA LEU A 229 30.05 -1.79 -1.14
C LEU A 229 29.08 -1.13 -2.16
N PRO A 230 29.55 -0.54 -3.27
CA PRO A 230 28.70 0.21 -4.19
C PRO A 230 27.67 -0.64 -4.92
N ALA A 231 28.01 -1.87 -5.30
CA ALA A 231 27.12 -2.80 -6.01
C ALA A 231 26.32 -3.74 -5.08
N ALA A 232 26.36 -3.48 -3.76
CA ALA A 232 25.61 -4.22 -2.76
C ALA A 232 24.72 -3.24 -1.98
N TYR A 233 25.16 -2.79 -0.80
CA TYR A 233 24.42 -1.81 -0.02
C TYR A 233 24.28 -0.45 -0.71
N GLY A 234 25.20 -0.08 -1.60
CA GLY A 234 25.05 1.12 -2.43
C GLY A 234 23.91 1.01 -3.44
N ASP A 235 23.65 -0.18 -3.99
CA ASP A 235 22.53 -0.42 -4.91
C ASP A 235 21.20 -0.46 -4.16
N ALA A 236 21.17 -1.13 -3.00
CA ALA A 236 20.02 -1.10 -2.10
C ALA A 236 19.71 0.34 -1.61
N TRP A 237 20.74 1.13 -1.29
CA TRP A 237 20.59 2.56 -0.98
C TRP A 237 20.02 3.34 -2.16
N LEU A 238 20.50 3.11 -3.38
CA LEU A 238 20.03 3.82 -4.59
C LEU A 238 18.57 3.53 -4.90
N THR A 239 18.15 2.27 -4.69
CA THR A 239 16.81 1.79 -5.02
C THR A 239 15.78 2.09 -3.92
N MET A 240 16.19 2.10 -2.65
CA MET A 240 15.30 2.25 -1.49
C MET A 240 15.43 3.60 -0.77
N GLY A 241 16.48 4.38 -1.06
CA GLY A 241 16.77 5.66 -0.42
C GLY A 241 17.36 5.58 0.99
N SER A 242 17.55 4.36 1.53
CA SER A 242 18.24 4.09 2.80
C SER A 242 18.50 2.58 2.96
N VAL A 243 19.54 2.21 3.71
CA VAL A 243 19.93 0.83 4.08
C VAL A 243 20.31 0.75 5.54
#